data_AF-A0A914SMP5-F1
#
_entry.id   AF-A0A914SMP5-F1
#
_cell.length_a   1.000
_cell.length_b   1.000
_cell.length_c   1.000
_cell.angle_alpha   90.00
_cell.angle_beta   90.00
_cell.angle_gamma   90.00
#
_symmetry.space_group_name_H-M   'P 1'
#
loop_
_entity.id
_entity.type
_entity.pdbx_description
1 polymer ?
#
loop_
_entity_poly.entity_id
_entity_poly.type
_entity_poly.pdbx_seq_one_letter_code
_entity_poly.pdbx_strand_id
1 'polypeptide(L)'
;MVFGIPICENEDIFEYIFYNESTPTTLSSTIPHISECYQHSVLNYIPSIFLFLFAPVTLYALYKSDNGPLECCSFTSFRIVIGLILLGNNTVTLFYNFWHYYIEKDETYPAAQLFGYAVLYVALAIAVVITIAARNRGLITSGILFNFWLLLAICGIPEFRYKLDSYYTSTPEERDSFEYINFFSYMIYYPLVILELLFSCFADTPKYKVIDKKTCPELYSSFLNQITFNWFHTMAKTGNKRALEMDDLWELNPRDRSKHLVDKFSVNWEKHLSDCDISKGKSAAWFNLPDIKCEPKTLHGKRVYFKTDPSILWPLFKTFRKPFVTGAFYKLIFDLLQFVSPQLLKYLINFIEDETTPLWVGIGISLTLFIVALFQSMILHQYFHNMFRLGMNIRSVLTSMVYRKALFLSNKSKKNRTVGEIVNLMSVDIQRLQDLTTFVMLFWSAPLQVILSVYFLLRLLGVAVIGGLIVLVLLAPFNYFISIKMRKCQMQQMKFKDERLKMTSEALNGIKVLKLYAWEASMQKMILDIRQKEIEILKRLAYLNATTALSWSCAPFLVAVVTFGTYVFIDPENNVLTPQITFVALALFNILRFPLAIIAMIISQAVQSQVSNNRLKAFLAEDKIEPLPLPEGVKS
;
A
#
# COMPACT_ATOMS: atom_id res chain seq x y z
N MET A 1 38.07 -1.48 -3.79
CA MET A 1 38.00 -0.13 -3.19
C MET A 1 36.56 0.36 -3.30
N VAL A 2 35.71 -0.09 -2.40
CA VAL A 2 34.36 0.45 -2.21
C VAL A 2 34.54 1.63 -1.26
N PHE A 3 33.97 2.79 -1.60
CA PHE A 3 34.07 4.07 -0.88
C PHE A 3 34.21 3.90 0.63
N GLY A 4 35.41 4.17 1.17
CA GLY A 4 35.64 4.31 2.60
C GLY A 4 35.04 5.64 3.04
N ILE A 5 33.78 5.62 3.46
CA ILE A 5 33.15 6.76 4.14
C ILE A 5 33.81 6.81 5.53
N PRO A 6 34.43 7.92 5.95
CA PRO A 6 34.89 8.08 7.31
C PRO A 6 33.66 8.09 8.22
N ILE A 7 33.36 6.92 8.79
CA ILE A 7 32.41 6.76 9.88
C ILE A 7 33.22 6.94 11.16
N CYS A 8 32.65 7.59 12.18
CA CYS A 8 33.31 7.74 13.49
C CYS A 8 33.77 6.34 13.97
N GLU A 9 35.07 6.03 13.88
CA GLU A 9 35.64 4.76 14.34
C GLU A 9 35.89 4.87 15.83
N ASN A 10 34.95 4.31 16.61
CA ASN A 10 35.11 3.64 17.89
C ASN A 10 33.74 3.57 18.59
N GLU A 11 33.52 2.44 19.28
CA GLU A 11 32.54 2.25 20.37
C GLU A 11 31.10 1.86 20.02
N ASP A 12 30.56 0.92 20.82
CA ASP A 12 29.31 0.22 20.64
C ASP A 12 28.11 1.14 20.38
N ILE A 13 27.45 0.90 19.24
CA ILE A 13 26.38 1.72 18.63
C ILE A 13 25.19 1.99 19.57
N PHE A 14 25.03 1.25 20.68
CA PHE A 14 23.94 1.45 21.63
C PHE A 14 24.37 2.03 22.99
N GLU A 15 25.63 1.88 23.39
CA GLU A 15 26.11 2.30 24.71
C GLU A 15 26.58 3.75 24.76
N TYR A 16 27.01 4.33 23.63
CA TYR A 16 27.56 5.69 23.54
C TYR A 16 26.76 6.67 22.66
N ILE A 17 25.54 6.32 22.21
CA ILE A 17 24.61 7.31 21.61
C ILE A 17 24.31 8.44 22.62
N PHE A 18 24.60 8.26 23.91
CA PHE A 18 24.23 9.16 24.97
C PHE A 18 25.44 9.45 25.86
N TYR A 19 26.02 10.65 25.76
CA TYR A 19 27.12 11.07 26.62
C TYR A 19 26.59 11.21 28.06
N ASN A 20 27.18 10.48 29.01
CA ASN A 20 26.83 10.55 30.43
C ASN A 20 28.00 11.22 31.16
N GLU A 21 27.96 12.54 31.29
CA GLU A 21 28.93 13.23 32.13
C GLU A 21 28.52 13.03 33.59
N SER A 22 29.29 12.20 34.28
CA SER A 22 29.14 11.86 35.69
C SER A 22 29.28 13.11 36.57
N THR A 23 28.15 13.77 36.86
CA THR A 23 28.02 14.62 38.05
C THR A 23 26.88 14.09 38.91
N PRO A 24 27.15 13.68 40.17
CA PRO A 24 26.10 13.31 41.07
C PRO A 24 25.45 14.60 41.60
N THR A 25 24.15 14.48 41.88
CA THR A 25 23.28 15.37 42.66
C THR A 25 22.25 16.19 41.88
N THR A 26 21.00 15.95 42.29
CA THR A 26 19.76 16.68 41.99
C THR A 26 19.01 16.25 40.71
N LEU A 27 18.12 15.27 40.89
CA LEU A 27 16.74 15.19 40.38
C LEU A 27 16.36 16.13 39.22
N SER A 28 17.03 16.05 38.07
CA SER A 28 16.67 16.76 36.85
C SER A 28 16.96 15.92 35.61
N SER A 29 15.92 15.24 35.12
CA SER A 29 15.35 15.39 33.76
C SER A 29 16.24 15.81 32.56
N THR A 30 17.52 15.47 32.50
CA THR A 30 18.35 15.80 31.34
C THR A 30 18.32 14.64 30.33
N ILE A 31 17.64 14.89 29.20
CA ILE A 31 17.70 13.99 28.05
C ILE A 31 19.15 14.02 27.53
N PRO A 32 19.85 12.88 27.45
CA PRO A 32 21.24 12.83 27.04
C PRO A 32 21.44 13.32 25.61
N HIS A 33 22.61 13.91 25.36
CA HIS A 33 22.99 14.40 24.04
C HIS A 33 23.64 13.29 23.22
N ILE A 34 23.35 13.33 21.91
CA ILE A 34 24.00 12.45 20.94
C ILE A 34 25.43 12.92 20.72
N SER A 35 26.39 12.00 20.54
CA SER A 35 27.79 12.39 20.31
C SER A 35 27.92 13.35 19.12
N GLU A 36 28.78 14.36 19.24
CA GLU A 36 28.92 15.44 18.25
C GLU A 36 29.35 14.89 16.88
N CYS A 37 30.18 13.85 16.84
CA CYS A 37 30.55 13.17 15.60
C CYS A 37 29.35 12.51 14.92
N TYR A 38 28.43 11.88 15.67
CA TYR A 38 27.25 11.21 15.11
C TYR A 38 26.20 12.21 14.61
N GLN A 39 26.05 13.35 15.29
CA GLN A 39 25.16 14.43 14.84
C GLN A 39 25.59 14.98 13.48
N HIS A 40 26.87 15.31 13.32
CA HIS A 40 27.36 15.96 12.11
C HIS A 40 27.59 14.99 10.94
N SER A 41 27.71 13.67 11.19
CA SER A 41 27.90 12.65 10.17
C SER A 41 26.60 11.89 9.85
N VAL A 42 26.16 11.00 10.74
CA VAL A 42 25.08 10.04 10.47
C VAL A 42 23.73 10.73 10.26
N LEU A 43 23.37 11.71 11.10
CA LEU A 43 22.10 12.44 10.94
C LEU A 43 22.04 13.24 9.64
N ASN A 44 23.18 13.68 9.10
CA ASN A 44 23.27 14.35 7.79
C ASN A 44 23.31 13.36 6.62
N TYR A 45 23.88 12.16 6.81
CA TYR A 45 23.92 11.12 5.79
C TYR A 45 22.54 10.51 5.50
N ILE A 46 21.70 10.30 6.51
CA ILE A 46 20.37 9.69 6.33
C ILE A 46 19.51 10.41 5.25
N PRO A 47 19.23 11.73 5.36
CA PRO A 47 18.47 12.44 4.35
C PRO A 47 19.22 12.54 3.01
N SER A 48 20.55 12.67 3.04
CA SER A 48 21.38 12.79 1.83
C SER A 48 21.38 11.50 1.00
N ILE A 49 21.58 10.34 1.64
CA ILE A 49 21.52 9.01 1.01
C ILE A 49 20.13 8.75 0.46
N PHE A 50 19.07 9.12 1.21
CA PHE A 50 17.70 9.01 0.72
C PHE A 50 17.51 9.80 -0.58
N LEU A 51 17.98 11.05 -0.63
CA LEU A 51 17.86 11.86 -1.84
C LEU A 51 18.68 11.26 -2.99
N PHE A 52 19.92 10.81 -2.76
CA PHE A 52 20.74 10.22 -3.82
C PHE A 52 20.13 8.94 -4.40
N LEU A 53 19.52 8.10 -3.55
CA LEU A 53 18.87 6.86 -3.98
C LEU A 53 17.62 7.10 -4.83
N PHE A 54 16.81 8.11 -4.46
CA PHE A 54 15.51 8.35 -5.09
C PHE A 54 15.49 9.50 -6.12
N ALA A 55 16.51 10.36 -6.17
CA ALA A 55 16.64 11.43 -7.16
C ALA A 55 16.57 10.93 -8.62
N PRO A 56 17.12 9.76 -9.01
CA PRO A 56 16.96 9.25 -10.38
C PRO A 56 15.50 9.04 -10.78
N VAL A 57 14.62 8.71 -9.81
CA VAL A 57 13.19 8.51 -10.04
C VAL A 57 12.49 9.83 -10.34
N THR A 58 12.81 10.91 -9.60
CA THR A 58 12.26 12.24 -9.88
C THR A 58 12.79 12.78 -11.20
N LEU A 59 14.07 12.60 -11.50
CA LEU A 59 14.67 13.00 -12.77
C LEU A 59 14.03 12.27 -13.96
N TYR A 60 13.74 10.97 -13.83
CA TYR A 60 13.00 10.22 -14.85
C TYR A 60 11.56 10.74 -15.02
N ALA A 61 10.88 11.08 -13.91
CA ALA A 61 9.54 11.67 -13.96
C ALA A 61 9.55 13.05 -14.64
N LEU A 62 10.58 13.87 -14.37
CA LEU A 62 10.79 15.18 -15.00
C LEU A 62 11.12 15.06 -16.49
N TYR A 63 11.95 14.08 -16.88
CA TYR A 63 12.27 13.80 -18.28
C TYR A 63 11.03 13.44 -19.10
N LYS A 64 10.11 12.69 -18.49
CA LYS A 64 8.85 12.28 -19.13
C LYS A 64 7.74 13.36 -19.04
N SER A 65 7.94 14.42 -18.25
CA SER A 65 6.92 15.46 -18.08
C SER A 65 6.88 16.36 -19.31
N ASP A 66 5.72 16.41 -19.95
CA ASP A 66 5.40 17.32 -21.06
C ASP A 66 4.61 18.55 -20.56
N ASN A 67 4.53 18.77 -19.24
CA ASN A 67 3.78 19.88 -18.66
C ASN A 67 4.51 21.22 -18.87
N GLY A 68 3.72 22.30 -19.01
CA GLY A 68 4.24 23.67 -19.05
C GLY A 68 4.77 24.17 -17.69
N PRO A 69 5.53 25.27 -17.65
CA PRO A 69 6.17 25.76 -16.43
C PRO A 69 5.17 26.24 -15.36
N LEU A 70 5.60 26.20 -14.09
CA LEU A 70 4.85 26.73 -12.95
C LEU A 70 4.89 28.27 -12.92
N GLU A 71 3.96 28.89 -12.16
CA GLU A 71 3.90 30.35 -12.03
C GLU A 71 5.13 30.95 -11.34
N CYS A 72 5.47 32.20 -11.69
CA CYS A 72 6.66 32.86 -11.17
C CYS A 72 6.55 33.24 -9.68
N CYS A 73 5.34 33.41 -9.15
CA CYS A 73 5.08 33.76 -7.74
C CYS A 73 4.36 32.64 -6.95
N SER A 74 4.64 31.38 -7.30
CA SER A 74 4.10 30.22 -6.58
C SER A 74 4.98 29.82 -5.38
N PHE A 75 4.50 28.90 -4.53
CA PHE A 75 5.27 28.34 -3.41
C PHE A 75 6.61 27.76 -3.86
N THR A 76 6.70 27.15 -5.05
CA THR A 76 7.99 26.69 -5.62
C THR A 76 9.04 27.79 -5.75
N SER A 77 8.66 29.03 -6.08
CA SER A 77 9.62 30.13 -6.22
C SER A 77 10.20 30.54 -4.86
N PHE A 78 9.35 30.58 -3.82
CA PHE A 78 9.82 30.80 -2.45
C PHE A 78 10.75 29.69 -2.00
N ARG A 79 10.46 28.44 -2.38
CA ARG A 79 11.32 27.29 -2.08
C ARG A 79 12.67 27.35 -2.80
N ILE A 80 12.71 27.81 -4.05
CA ILE A 80 14.00 28.02 -4.74
C ILE A 80 14.83 29.08 -4.00
N VAL A 81 14.21 30.18 -3.55
CA VAL A 81 14.91 31.24 -2.81
C VAL A 81 15.43 30.72 -1.47
N ILE A 82 14.60 30.03 -0.68
CA ILE A 82 15.02 29.47 0.61
C ILE A 82 16.11 28.41 0.41
N GLY A 83 15.95 27.51 -0.57
CA GLY A 83 16.96 26.53 -0.93
C GLY A 83 18.31 27.15 -1.33
N LEU A 84 18.32 28.29 -2.05
CA LEU A 84 19.55 29.03 -2.36
C LEU A 84 20.17 29.69 -1.12
N ILE A 85 19.35 30.22 -0.20
CA ILE A 85 19.83 30.76 1.08
C ILE A 85 20.44 29.65 1.94
N LEU A 86 19.79 28.48 2.02
CA LEU A 86 20.29 27.30 2.73
C LEU A 86 21.62 26.82 2.14
N LEU A 87 21.72 26.76 0.81
CA LEU A 87 22.95 26.39 0.13
C LEU A 87 24.08 27.40 0.42
N GLY A 88 23.77 28.71 0.40
CA GLY A 88 24.70 29.77 0.75
C GLY A 88 25.18 29.69 2.21
N ASN A 89 24.26 29.52 3.15
CA ASN A 89 24.60 29.35 4.57
C ASN A 89 25.51 28.13 4.77
N ASN A 90 25.19 26.99 4.13
CA ASN A 90 26.01 25.79 4.22
C ASN A 90 27.39 25.94 3.55
N THR A 91 27.51 26.73 2.45
CA THR A 91 28.85 27.05 1.90
C THR A 91 29.72 27.82 2.89
N VAL A 92 29.14 28.76 3.63
CA VAL A 92 29.85 29.53 4.65
C VAL A 92 30.34 28.59 5.75
N THR A 93 29.46 27.74 6.28
CA THR A 93 29.82 26.73 7.28
C THR A 93 30.93 25.79 6.78
N LEU A 94 30.82 25.26 5.56
CA LEU A 94 31.81 24.33 4.99
C LEU A 94 33.17 25.01 4.80
N PHE A 95 33.20 26.24 4.30
CA PHE A 95 34.43 26.99 4.10
C PHE A 95 35.14 27.29 5.43
N TYR A 96 34.40 27.70 6.47
CA TYR A 96 34.95 27.94 7.79
C TYR A 96 35.51 26.66 8.44
N ASN A 97 34.79 25.54 8.36
CA ASN A 97 35.28 24.25 8.85
C ASN A 97 36.53 23.75 8.09
N PHE A 98 36.57 23.98 6.77
CA PHE A 98 37.73 23.65 5.95
C PHE A 98 38.96 24.53 6.29
N TRP A 99 38.74 25.82 6.50
CA TRP A 99 39.79 26.78 6.90
C TRP A 99 40.45 26.34 8.21
N HIS A 100 39.66 26.06 9.24
CA HIS A 100 40.16 25.65 10.55
C HIS A 100 40.93 24.32 10.50
N TYR A 101 40.41 23.33 9.77
CA TYR A 101 41.05 22.02 9.65
C TYR A 101 42.41 22.07 8.91
N TYR A 102 42.52 22.83 7.82
CA TYR A 102 43.74 22.85 7.00
C TYR A 102 44.77 23.92 7.40
N ILE A 103 44.32 25.08 7.88
CA ILE A 103 45.20 26.24 8.12
C ILE A 103 45.58 26.36 9.59
N GLU A 104 44.62 26.16 10.49
CA GLU A 104 44.84 26.21 11.94
C GLU A 104 45.45 24.90 12.47
N LYS A 105 45.38 23.82 11.68
CA LYS A 105 45.92 22.47 11.98
C LYS A 105 45.48 21.95 13.35
N ASP A 106 44.24 22.18 13.68
CA ASP A 106 43.68 21.71 14.94
C ASP A 106 43.27 20.23 14.80
N GLU A 107 44.05 19.32 15.37
CA GLU A 107 43.83 17.86 15.29
C GLU A 107 42.58 17.38 16.07
N THR A 108 41.95 18.28 16.82
CA THR A 108 40.75 18.05 17.63
C THR A 108 39.48 17.89 16.78
N TYR A 109 39.46 18.37 15.53
CA TYR A 109 38.29 18.26 14.65
C TYR A 109 38.30 16.98 13.79
N PRO A 110 37.35 16.05 14.00
CA PRO A 110 37.32 14.81 13.24
C PRO A 110 36.95 15.06 11.78
N ALA A 111 37.75 14.52 10.85
CA ALA A 111 37.54 14.60 9.40
C ALA A 111 36.14 14.13 8.95
N ALA A 112 35.48 13.30 9.76
CA ALA A 112 34.11 12.85 9.56
C ALA A 112 33.08 14.00 9.55
N GLN A 113 33.28 15.07 10.33
CA GLN A 113 32.38 16.23 10.37
C GLN A 113 32.45 17.03 9.07
N LEU A 114 33.66 17.26 8.56
CA LEU A 114 33.89 17.93 7.27
C LEU A 114 33.21 17.17 6.12
N PHE A 115 33.35 15.85 6.11
CA PHE A 115 32.70 15.00 5.11
C PHE A 115 31.16 15.03 5.25
N GLY A 116 30.64 15.06 6.47
CA GLY A 116 29.22 15.27 6.78
C GLY A 116 28.64 16.51 6.12
N TYR A 117 29.26 17.67 6.34
CA TYR A 117 28.84 18.93 5.73
C TYR A 117 29.01 18.95 4.20
N ALA A 118 30.06 18.32 3.66
CA ALA A 118 30.25 18.22 2.21
C ALA A 118 29.17 17.35 1.52
N VAL A 119 28.79 16.23 2.13
CA VAL A 119 27.72 15.37 1.62
C VAL A 119 26.38 16.11 1.67
N LEU A 120 26.10 16.81 2.76
CA LEU A 120 24.90 17.63 2.92
C LEU A 120 24.85 18.76 1.88
N TYR A 121 25.98 19.42 1.60
CA TYR A 121 26.09 20.44 0.57
C TYR A 121 25.68 19.90 -0.81
N VAL A 122 26.20 18.73 -1.20
CA VAL A 122 25.86 18.07 -2.47
C VAL A 122 24.37 17.71 -2.50
N ALA A 123 23.82 17.21 -1.40
CA ALA A 123 22.39 16.89 -1.30
C ALA A 123 21.51 18.14 -1.46
N LEU A 124 21.83 19.25 -0.79
CA LEU A 124 21.12 20.51 -0.92
C LEU A 124 21.22 21.07 -2.35
N ALA A 125 22.40 21.00 -2.98
CA ALA A 125 22.58 21.42 -4.36
C ALA A 125 21.68 20.61 -5.31
N ILE A 126 21.63 19.29 -5.15
CA ILE A 126 20.75 18.42 -5.95
C ILE A 126 19.27 18.75 -5.67
N ALA A 127 18.88 18.97 -4.41
CA ALA A 127 17.50 19.33 -4.06
C ALA A 127 17.06 20.66 -4.71
N VAL A 128 17.93 21.67 -4.71
CA VAL A 128 17.68 22.95 -5.39
C VAL A 128 17.56 22.75 -6.90
N VAL A 129 18.48 22.01 -7.52
CA VAL A 129 18.43 21.70 -8.96
C VAL A 129 17.14 20.97 -9.35
N ILE A 130 16.72 19.98 -8.57
CA ILE A 130 15.45 19.26 -8.82
C ILE A 130 14.26 20.21 -8.64
N THR A 131 14.28 21.12 -7.67
CA THR A 131 13.20 22.09 -7.44
C THR A 131 13.09 23.10 -8.59
N ILE A 132 14.23 23.59 -9.11
CA ILE A 132 14.28 24.42 -10.32
C ILE A 132 13.78 23.65 -11.54
N ALA A 133 14.21 22.40 -11.71
CA ALA A 133 13.76 21.55 -12.81
C ALA A 133 12.25 21.27 -12.72
N ALA A 134 11.71 21.04 -11.52
CA ALA A 134 10.29 20.86 -11.27
C ALA A 134 9.47 22.10 -11.66
N ARG A 135 9.97 23.31 -11.37
CA ARG A 135 9.38 24.57 -11.81
C ARG A 135 9.33 24.68 -13.34
N ASN A 136 10.43 24.37 -14.01
CA ASN A 136 10.54 24.52 -15.46
C ASN A 136 9.71 23.48 -16.24
N ARG A 137 9.58 22.25 -15.71
CA ARG A 137 8.87 21.11 -16.33
C ARG A 137 7.45 20.88 -15.80
N GLY A 138 6.93 21.78 -14.96
CA GLY A 138 5.53 21.73 -14.50
C GLY A 138 5.18 20.56 -13.58
N LEU A 139 6.12 20.12 -12.72
CA LEU A 139 5.86 19.05 -11.76
C LEU A 139 5.32 19.65 -10.45
N ILE A 140 4.01 19.54 -10.25
CA ILE A 140 3.25 20.22 -9.17
C ILE A 140 3.64 19.74 -7.77
N THR A 141 3.99 18.46 -7.64
CA THR A 141 4.37 17.91 -6.34
C THR A 141 5.36 16.77 -6.48
N SER A 142 6.39 16.78 -5.63
CA SER A 142 7.39 15.73 -5.54
C SER A 142 7.39 15.17 -4.13
N GLY A 143 6.89 13.94 -3.97
CA GLY A 143 6.94 13.24 -2.69
C GLY A 143 8.36 12.97 -2.21
N ILE A 144 9.33 12.81 -3.12
CA ILE A 144 10.74 12.57 -2.76
C ILE A 144 11.35 13.83 -2.14
N LEU A 145 11.08 15.02 -2.71
CA LEU A 145 11.53 16.28 -2.10
C LEU A 145 10.85 16.51 -0.74
N PHE A 146 9.55 16.26 -0.63
CA PHE A 146 8.83 16.39 0.65
C PHE A 146 9.45 15.48 1.73
N ASN A 147 9.69 14.20 1.42
CA ASN A 147 10.29 13.27 2.37
C ASN A 147 11.75 13.64 2.71
N PHE A 148 12.51 14.18 1.77
CA PHE A 148 13.86 14.68 2.04
C PHE A 148 13.84 15.82 3.08
N TRP A 149 13.01 16.85 2.87
CA TRP A 149 12.87 17.95 3.82
C TRP A 149 12.31 17.49 5.17
N LEU A 150 11.38 16.53 5.17
CA LEU A 150 10.86 15.93 6.39
C LEU A 150 11.95 15.20 7.18
N LEU A 151 12.75 14.36 6.52
CA LEU A 151 13.86 13.65 7.15
C LEU A 151 14.91 14.62 7.69
N LEU A 152 15.24 15.66 6.92
CA LEU A 152 16.22 16.67 7.33
C LEU A 152 15.71 17.50 8.51
N ALA A 153 14.41 17.79 8.58
CA ALA A 153 13.79 18.41 9.75
C ALA A 153 13.82 17.50 10.99
N ILE A 154 13.53 16.20 10.84
CA ILE A 154 13.56 15.25 11.98
C ILE A 154 14.99 15.02 12.47
N CYS A 155 15.93 14.76 11.56
CA CYS A 155 17.33 14.52 11.86
C CYS A 155 18.05 15.77 12.40
N GLY A 156 17.54 16.98 12.12
CA GLY A 156 18.10 18.23 12.64
C GLY A 156 17.71 18.60 14.07
N ILE A 157 16.70 17.94 14.67
CA ILE A 157 16.23 18.21 16.04
C ILE A 157 17.33 18.01 17.09
N PRO A 158 18.08 16.89 17.10
CA PRO A 158 19.12 16.66 18.12
C PRO A 158 20.24 17.70 18.05
N GLU A 159 20.71 18.04 16.85
CA GLU A 159 21.77 19.04 16.65
C GLU A 159 21.31 20.45 17.02
N PHE A 160 20.04 20.80 16.72
CA PHE A 160 19.45 22.06 17.16
C PHE A 160 19.44 22.19 18.69
N ARG A 161 19.02 21.13 19.38
CA ARG A 161 18.99 21.10 20.84
C ARG A 161 20.39 21.17 21.44
N TYR A 162 21.34 20.41 20.90
CA TYR A 162 22.72 20.38 21.40
C TYR A 162 23.38 21.76 21.30
N LYS A 163 23.31 22.42 20.14
CA LYS A 163 23.88 23.77 19.96
C LYS A 163 23.19 24.82 20.84
N LEU A 164 21.88 24.67 21.09
CA LEU A 164 21.15 25.55 22.01
C LEU A 164 21.58 25.35 23.46
N ASP A 165 21.72 24.11 23.92
CA ASP A 165 22.15 23.78 25.28
C ASP A 165 23.61 24.18 25.52
N SER A 166 24.51 23.86 24.59
CA SER A 166 25.92 24.28 24.61
C SER A 166 26.07 25.80 24.72
N TYR A 167 25.23 26.58 24.03
CA TYR A 167 25.28 28.05 24.11
C TYR A 167 24.90 28.61 25.49
N TYR A 168 23.94 27.98 26.18
CA TYR A 168 23.48 28.42 27.51
C TYR A 168 24.36 27.92 28.65
N THR A 169 24.98 26.74 28.49
CA THR A 169 25.78 26.10 29.54
C THR A 169 27.24 26.57 29.54
N SER A 170 27.77 27.00 28.39
CA SER A 170 29.16 27.48 28.27
C SER A 170 29.33 28.92 28.74
N THR A 171 30.39 29.18 29.53
CA THR A 171 30.68 30.53 30.05
C THR A 171 31.13 31.48 28.92
N PRO A 172 30.94 32.81 29.04
CA PRO A 172 31.32 33.76 27.98
C PRO A 172 32.82 33.82 27.66
N GLU A 173 33.69 33.37 28.57
CA GLU A 173 35.15 33.49 28.47
C GLU A 173 35.82 32.33 27.72
N GLU A 174 35.14 31.19 27.55
CA GLU A 174 35.64 29.99 26.85
C GLU A 174 35.22 29.91 25.36
N ARG A 175 34.48 30.90 24.86
CA ARG A 175 33.91 30.85 23.51
C ARG A 175 34.82 31.45 22.45
N ASP A 176 35.31 30.59 21.55
CA ASP A 176 35.99 31.02 20.35
C ASP A 176 35.04 31.65 19.32
N SER A 177 35.57 32.57 18.50
CA SER A 177 34.80 33.22 17.42
C SER A 177 34.18 32.21 16.44
N PHE A 178 34.78 31.02 16.33
CA PHE A 178 34.33 29.90 15.53
C PHE A 178 33.00 29.30 16.02
N GLU A 179 32.83 29.11 17.33
CA GLU A 179 31.62 28.53 17.92
C GLU A 179 30.41 29.46 17.73
N TYR A 180 30.63 30.78 17.82
CA TYR A 180 29.60 31.78 17.54
C TYR A 180 29.10 31.68 16.09
N ILE A 181 30.00 31.60 15.12
CA ILE A 181 29.63 31.52 13.70
C ILE A 181 28.85 30.23 13.41
N ASN A 182 29.29 29.09 13.93
CA ASN A 182 28.58 27.81 13.77
C ASN A 182 27.21 27.83 14.45
N PHE A 183 27.09 28.39 15.64
CA PHE A 183 25.82 28.54 16.35
C PHE A 183 24.82 29.38 15.55
N PHE A 184 25.19 30.62 15.17
CA PHE A 184 24.30 31.51 14.42
C PHE A 184 23.93 30.94 13.04
N SER A 185 24.90 30.32 12.35
CA SER A 185 24.65 29.65 11.08
C SER A 185 23.61 28.53 11.22
N TYR A 186 23.71 27.70 12.26
CA TYR A 186 22.76 26.62 12.49
C TYR A 186 21.37 27.13 12.96
N MET A 187 21.33 28.20 13.76
CA MET A 187 20.09 28.86 14.17
C MET A 187 19.33 29.50 13.00
N ILE A 188 20.02 29.88 11.92
CA ILE A 188 19.40 30.33 10.67
C ILE A 188 19.00 29.13 9.79
N TYR A 189 19.86 28.11 9.72
CA TYR A 189 19.64 26.90 8.91
C TYR A 189 18.36 26.16 9.30
N TYR A 190 18.20 25.81 10.58
CA TYR A 190 17.14 24.90 11.01
C TYR A 190 15.71 25.47 10.83
N PRO A 191 15.42 26.74 11.17
CA PRO A 191 14.12 27.34 10.86
C PRO A 191 13.82 27.43 9.36
N LEU A 192 14.83 27.68 8.52
CA LEU A 192 14.65 27.71 7.07
C LEU A 192 14.32 26.32 6.50
N VAL A 193 14.88 25.25 7.07
CA VAL A 193 14.51 23.86 6.76
C VAL A 193 13.04 23.60 7.11
N ILE A 194 12.59 24.04 8.29
CA ILE A 194 11.18 23.90 8.70
C ILE A 194 10.28 24.70 7.75
N LEU A 195 10.69 25.89 7.33
CA LEU A 195 9.94 26.72 6.40
C LEU A 195 9.83 26.06 5.00
N GLU A 196 10.89 25.42 4.52
CA GLU A 196 10.86 24.57 3.31
C GLU A 196 9.86 23.43 3.42
N LEU A 197 9.87 22.73 4.55
CA LEU A 197 8.93 21.64 4.81
C LEU A 197 7.48 22.15 4.81
N LEU A 198 7.22 23.29 5.47
CA LEU A 198 5.91 23.91 5.52
C LEU A 198 5.42 24.32 4.13
N PHE A 199 6.26 24.96 3.31
CA PHE A 199 5.89 25.29 1.93
C PHE A 199 5.72 24.06 1.05
N SER A 200 6.43 22.97 1.32
CA SER A 200 6.26 21.69 0.63
C SER A 200 4.90 21.02 0.93
N CYS A 201 4.18 21.42 1.98
CA CYS A 201 2.83 20.92 2.30
C CYS A 201 1.75 21.48 1.37
N PHE A 202 1.99 22.64 0.75
CA PHE A 202 1.03 23.30 -0.13
C PHE A 202 1.25 22.92 -1.60
N ALA A 203 0.18 22.95 -2.39
CA ALA A 203 0.24 22.58 -3.79
C ALA A 203 0.68 23.76 -4.65
N ASP A 204 1.56 23.50 -5.63
CA ASP A 204 2.04 24.51 -6.56
C ASP A 204 0.99 24.85 -7.63
N THR A 205 0.98 26.10 -8.10
CA THR A 205 0.03 26.59 -9.11
C THR A 205 0.64 26.59 -10.53
N PRO A 206 0.05 25.87 -11.50
CA PRO A 206 0.52 25.86 -12.89
C PRO A 206 0.11 27.14 -13.64
N LYS A 207 0.99 27.66 -14.50
CA LYS A 207 0.84 28.95 -15.21
C LYS A 207 -0.24 28.98 -16.29
N TYR A 208 -0.47 27.86 -16.97
CA TYR A 208 -1.50 27.72 -18.00
C TYR A 208 -2.61 26.82 -17.47
N LYS A 209 -3.59 27.43 -16.81
CA LYS A 209 -4.65 26.71 -16.12
C LYS A 209 -5.95 26.81 -16.92
N VAL A 210 -6.32 25.73 -17.61
CA VAL A 210 -7.73 25.50 -17.96
C VAL A 210 -8.34 24.76 -16.78
N ILE A 211 -8.76 25.49 -15.74
CA ILE A 211 -9.55 24.90 -14.65
C ILE A 211 -10.94 24.60 -15.21
N ASP A 212 -11.12 23.43 -15.79
CA ASP A 212 -12.47 22.91 -15.86
C ASP A 212 -12.87 22.49 -14.43
N LYS A 213 -13.99 23.01 -13.92
CA LYS A 213 -14.52 22.69 -12.58
C LYS A 213 -14.71 21.18 -12.39
N LYS A 214 -14.86 20.43 -13.49
CA LYS A 214 -15.01 18.98 -13.49
C LYS A 214 -13.69 18.20 -13.41
N THR A 215 -12.51 18.84 -13.42
CA THR A 215 -11.24 18.08 -13.29
C THR A 215 -11.00 17.54 -11.88
N CYS A 216 -10.53 16.29 -11.78
CA CYS A 216 -10.20 15.68 -10.50
C CYS A 216 -8.99 16.38 -9.84
N PRO A 217 -9.10 16.81 -8.57
CA PRO A 217 -8.03 17.53 -7.87
C PRO A 217 -6.87 16.64 -7.41
N GLU A 218 -6.97 15.30 -7.53
CA GLU A 218 -5.95 14.36 -7.07
C GLU A 218 -4.55 14.71 -7.59
N LEU A 219 -4.39 14.88 -8.91
CA LEU A 219 -3.10 15.16 -9.56
C LEU A 219 -2.55 16.56 -9.26
N TYR A 220 -3.42 17.50 -8.89
CA TYR A 220 -3.07 18.90 -8.63
C TYR A 220 -2.91 19.21 -7.14
N SER A 221 -3.20 18.23 -6.27
CA SER A 221 -3.05 18.37 -4.83
C SER A 221 -1.62 18.10 -4.37
N SER A 222 -1.22 18.67 -3.23
CA SER A 222 0.10 18.43 -2.66
C SER A 222 0.28 16.98 -2.25
N PHE A 223 1.52 16.52 -2.15
CA PHE A 223 1.85 15.14 -1.76
C PHE A 223 1.19 14.73 -0.42
N LEU A 224 1.22 15.62 0.58
CA LEU A 224 0.56 15.37 1.86
C LEU A 224 -0.95 15.22 1.71
N ASN A 225 -1.56 16.04 0.85
CA ASN A 225 -2.98 15.99 0.54
C ASN A 225 -3.35 14.70 -0.23
N GLN A 226 -2.46 14.19 -1.07
CA GLN A 226 -2.62 12.90 -1.75
C GLN A 226 -2.57 11.73 -0.76
N ILE A 227 -1.63 11.74 0.20
CA ILE A 227 -1.52 10.70 1.23
C ILE A 227 -2.73 10.69 2.17
N THR A 228 -3.17 11.87 2.61
CA THR A 228 -4.27 12.01 3.58
C THR A 228 -5.65 11.98 2.93
N PHE A 229 -5.73 11.92 1.59
CA PHE A 229 -6.96 11.99 0.80
C PHE A 229 -7.81 13.24 1.08
N ASN A 230 -7.22 14.32 1.57
CA ASN A 230 -7.96 15.53 1.95
C ASN A 230 -8.54 16.28 0.73
N TRP A 231 -8.10 15.97 -0.50
CA TRP A 231 -8.68 16.50 -1.74
C TRP A 231 -10.12 16.04 -1.95
N PHE A 232 -10.53 14.91 -1.35
CA PHE A 232 -11.91 14.42 -1.37
C PHE A 232 -12.84 15.19 -0.42
N HIS A 233 -12.29 15.89 0.58
CA HIS A 233 -13.07 16.56 1.63
C HIS A 233 -14.08 17.57 1.08
N THR A 234 -13.76 18.26 -0.02
CA THR A 234 -14.66 19.23 -0.67
C THR A 234 -15.92 18.55 -1.20
N MET A 235 -15.79 17.39 -1.85
CA MET A 235 -16.92 16.60 -2.35
C MET A 235 -17.72 16.00 -1.21
N ALA A 236 -17.06 15.47 -0.17
CA ALA A 236 -17.74 14.95 1.02
C ALA A 236 -18.58 16.03 1.72
N LYS A 237 -18.04 17.26 1.84
CA LYS A 237 -18.76 18.41 2.41
C LYS A 237 -19.98 18.79 1.58
N THR A 238 -19.89 18.75 0.25
CA THR A 238 -21.04 18.98 -0.64
C THR A 238 -22.09 17.88 -0.47
N GLY A 239 -21.66 16.61 -0.41
CA GLY A 239 -22.53 15.46 -0.19
C GLY A 239 -23.24 15.45 1.17
N ASN A 240 -22.66 16.09 2.19
CA ASN A 240 -23.31 16.30 3.48
C ASN A 240 -24.38 17.40 3.43
N LYS A 241 -24.21 18.41 2.54
CA LYS A 241 -25.16 19.52 2.40
C LYS A 241 -26.33 19.19 1.48
N ARG A 242 -26.08 18.42 0.41
CA ARG A 242 -27.09 17.98 -0.55
C ARG A 242 -26.70 16.65 -1.17
N ALA A 243 -27.67 15.92 -1.70
CA ALA A 243 -27.41 14.73 -2.51
C ALA A 243 -26.54 15.10 -3.73
N LEU A 244 -25.51 14.30 -3.99
CA LEU A 244 -24.61 14.49 -5.13
C LEU A 244 -25.31 14.08 -6.43
N GLU A 245 -25.16 14.92 -7.46
CA GLU A 245 -25.62 14.64 -8.82
C GLU A 245 -24.45 14.25 -9.73
N MET A 246 -24.74 13.72 -10.92
CA MET A 246 -23.70 13.32 -11.88
C MET A 246 -22.81 14.50 -12.32
N ASP A 247 -23.35 15.72 -12.32
CA ASP A 247 -22.60 16.93 -12.64
C ASP A 247 -21.62 17.38 -11.54
N ASP A 248 -21.80 16.91 -10.30
CA ASP A 248 -20.91 17.19 -9.18
C ASP A 248 -19.67 16.28 -9.17
N LEU A 249 -19.70 15.21 -9.97
CA LEU A 249 -18.61 14.25 -10.05
C LEU A 249 -17.48 14.77 -10.93
N TRP A 250 -16.26 14.52 -10.48
CA TRP A 250 -15.09 14.82 -11.29
C TRP A 250 -14.95 13.85 -12.46
N GLU A 251 -14.46 14.36 -13.58
CA GLU A 251 -13.96 13.54 -14.66
C GLU A 251 -12.73 12.73 -14.21
N LEU A 252 -12.65 11.51 -14.73
CA LEU A 252 -11.51 10.63 -14.49
C LEU A 252 -10.21 11.23 -15.04
N ASN A 253 -9.14 11.04 -14.28
CA ASN A 253 -7.79 11.38 -14.69
C ASN A 253 -7.43 10.70 -16.03
N PRO A 254 -6.65 11.34 -16.92
CA PRO A 254 -6.31 10.78 -18.23
C PRO A 254 -5.71 9.36 -18.18
N ARG A 255 -4.94 9.06 -17.13
CA ARG A 255 -4.31 7.75 -16.91
C ARG A 255 -5.30 6.62 -16.63
N ASP A 256 -6.49 6.96 -16.12
CA ASP A 256 -7.54 6.02 -15.69
C ASP A 256 -8.70 5.96 -16.71
N ARG A 257 -8.63 6.72 -17.82
CA ARG A 257 -9.61 6.68 -18.90
C ARG A 257 -9.46 5.41 -19.76
N SER A 258 -10.60 4.83 -20.15
CA SER A 258 -10.64 3.60 -20.95
C SER A 258 -9.85 3.70 -22.25
N LYS A 259 -9.92 4.83 -22.97
CA LYS A 259 -9.17 5.05 -24.23
C LYS A 259 -7.68 4.73 -24.07
N HIS A 260 -7.02 5.37 -23.10
CA HIS A 260 -5.59 5.16 -22.86
C HIS A 260 -5.29 3.74 -22.34
N LEU A 261 -6.11 3.23 -21.41
CA LEU A 261 -5.91 1.92 -20.80
C LEU A 261 -6.06 0.78 -21.81
N VAL A 262 -7.09 0.84 -22.66
CA VAL A 262 -7.40 -0.18 -23.67
C VAL A 262 -6.35 -0.20 -24.76
N ASP A 263 -5.91 0.96 -25.25
CA ASP A 263 -4.87 1.03 -26.28
C ASP A 263 -3.53 0.46 -25.78
N LYS A 264 -3.17 0.75 -24.51
CA LYS A 264 -1.98 0.17 -23.89
C LYS A 264 -2.10 -1.35 -23.70
N PHE A 265 -3.29 -1.84 -23.35
CA PHE A 265 -3.54 -3.27 -23.20
C PHE A 265 -3.55 -3.99 -24.54
N SER A 266 -4.18 -3.42 -25.58
CA SER A 266 -4.31 -4.06 -26.90
C SER A 266 -2.94 -4.35 -27.53
N VAL A 267 -1.99 -3.42 -27.43
CA VAL A 267 -0.60 -3.63 -27.89
C VAL A 267 0.05 -4.83 -27.20
N ASN A 268 -0.10 -4.95 -25.87
CA ASN A 268 0.46 -6.09 -25.13
C ASN A 268 -0.30 -7.40 -25.41
N TRP A 269 -1.60 -7.31 -25.63
CA TRP A 269 -2.46 -8.44 -25.95
C TRP A 269 -2.15 -9.02 -27.33
N GLU A 270 -2.04 -8.18 -28.35
CA GLU A 270 -1.68 -8.57 -29.72
C GLU A 270 -0.28 -9.19 -29.78
N LYS A 271 0.69 -8.57 -29.08
CA LYS A 271 2.03 -9.15 -28.95
C LYS A 271 1.99 -10.54 -28.33
N HIS A 272 1.22 -10.73 -27.26
CA HIS A 272 1.08 -12.03 -26.59
C HIS A 272 0.39 -13.09 -27.46
N LEU A 273 -0.57 -12.68 -28.30
CA LEU A 273 -1.18 -13.56 -29.29
C LEU A 273 -0.14 -13.99 -30.34
N SER A 274 0.63 -13.05 -30.90
CA SER A 274 1.68 -13.39 -31.88
C SER A 274 2.78 -14.29 -31.31
N ASP A 275 3.18 -14.07 -30.06
CA ASP A 275 4.18 -14.90 -29.37
C ASP A 275 3.65 -16.33 -29.13
N CYS A 276 2.36 -16.48 -28.80
CA CYS A 276 1.68 -17.77 -28.69
C CYS A 276 1.66 -18.54 -30.01
N ASP A 277 1.43 -17.84 -31.13
CA ASP A 277 1.36 -18.43 -32.47
C ASP A 277 2.74 -18.98 -32.90
N ILE A 278 3.82 -18.24 -32.64
CA ILE A 278 5.20 -18.62 -32.98
C ILE A 278 5.69 -19.79 -32.11
N SER A 279 5.40 -19.77 -30.81
CA SER A 279 5.78 -20.83 -29.86
C SER A 279 5.16 -22.19 -30.22
N LYS A 280 3.88 -22.20 -30.62
CA LYS A 280 3.17 -23.42 -31.01
C LYS A 280 3.63 -23.95 -32.38
N GLY A 281 4.06 -23.08 -33.30
CA GLY A 281 4.67 -23.48 -34.58
C GLY A 281 5.99 -24.25 -34.40
N LYS A 282 6.80 -23.93 -33.37
CA LYS A 282 8.04 -24.66 -33.07
C LYS A 282 7.79 -25.99 -32.34
N SER A 283 6.80 -26.06 -31.45
CA SER A 283 6.49 -27.29 -30.70
C SER A 283 5.85 -28.39 -31.55
N ALA A 284 5.14 -28.03 -32.63
CA ALA A 284 4.57 -29.00 -33.57
C ALA A 284 5.63 -29.68 -34.46
N ALA A 285 6.80 -29.04 -34.65
CA ALA A 285 7.87 -29.57 -35.51
C ALA A 285 8.79 -30.60 -34.82
N TRP A 286 8.72 -30.73 -33.49
CA TRP A 286 9.65 -31.59 -32.71
C TRP A 286 9.00 -32.84 -32.09
N PHE A 287 7.67 -32.94 -32.04
CA PHE A 287 6.98 -34.11 -31.49
C PHE A 287 5.94 -34.63 -32.48
N ASN A 288 6.22 -35.79 -33.09
CA ASN A 288 5.26 -36.61 -33.85
C ASN A 288 4.17 -37.16 -32.90
N LEU A 289 3.20 -36.33 -32.53
CA LEU A 289 2.02 -36.74 -31.76
C LEU A 289 0.87 -37.08 -32.72
N PRO A 290 0.11 -38.17 -32.47
CA PRO A 290 -0.99 -38.60 -33.32
C PRO A 290 -2.13 -37.57 -33.36
N ASP A 291 -2.84 -37.54 -34.48
CA ASP A 291 -3.94 -36.64 -34.83
C ASP A 291 -5.02 -36.55 -33.75
N ILE A 292 -4.88 -35.58 -32.84
CA ILE A 292 -5.98 -35.08 -32.02
C ILE A 292 -6.63 -33.96 -32.83
N LYS A 293 -7.89 -34.17 -33.25
CA LYS A 293 -8.72 -33.21 -33.99
C LYS A 293 -8.69 -31.83 -33.33
N CYS A 294 -7.85 -30.93 -33.85
CA CYS A 294 -7.86 -29.52 -33.52
C CYS A 294 -8.75 -28.82 -34.54
N GLU A 295 -9.91 -28.30 -34.14
CA GLU A 295 -10.72 -27.51 -35.05
C GLU A 295 -9.96 -26.23 -35.46
N PRO A 296 -9.89 -25.92 -36.77
CA PRO A 296 -9.20 -24.73 -37.25
C PRO A 296 -9.94 -23.47 -36.81
N LYS A 297 -9.25 -22.57 -36.10
CA LYS A 297 -9.73 -21.22 -35.79
C LYS A 297 -8.97 -20.21 -36.65
N THR A 298 -9.68 -19.29 -37.30
CA THR A 298 -9.08 -18.25 -38.16
C THR A 298 -8.90 -16.96 -37.37
N LEU A 299 -7.65 -16.46 -37.31
CA LEU A 299 -7.33 -15.15 -36.75
C LEU A 299 -6.52 -14.37 -37.80
N HIS A 300 -7.02 -13.20 -38.22
CA HIS A 300 -6.37 -12.34 -39.25
C HIS A 300 -6.02 -13.06 -40.57
N GLY A 301 -6.93 -13.88 -41.11
CA GLY A 301 -6.74 -14.55 -42.39
C GLY A 301 -5.66 -15.65 -42.39
N LYS A 302 -5.07 -15.98 -41.24
CA LYS A 302 -4.14 -17.10 -41.05
C LYS A 302 -4.81 -18.18 -40.20
N ARG A 303 -4.62 -19.45 -40.58
CA ARG A 303 -5.07 -20.61 -39.79
C ARG A 303 -4.18 -20.73 -38.56
N VAL A 304 -4.74 -20.56 -37.37
CA VAL A 304 -4.00 -20.62 -36.10
C VAL A 304 -4.47 -21.80 -35.26
N TYR A 305 -3.53 -22.62 -34.81
CA TYR A 305 -3.79 -23.82 -34.00
C TYR A 305 -3.62 -23.50 -32.50
N PHE A 306 -4.71 -23.18 -31.80
CA PHE A 306 -4.66 -23.02 -30.35
C PHE A 306 -4.77 -24.38 -29.64
N LYS A 307 -3.64 -24.94 -29.17
CA LYS A 307 -3.62 -26.11 -28.25
C LYS A 307 -4.31 -25.85 -26.88
N THR A 308 -4.49 -24.57 -26.52
CA THR A 308 -5.03 -24.03 -25.25
C THR A 308 -5.38 -22.56 -25.46
N ASP A 309 -6.46 -22.07 -24.82
CA ASP A 309 -6.90 -20.68 -24.93
C ASP A 309 -5.82 -19.70 -24.37
N PRO A 310 -5.58 -18.55 -25.03
CA PRO A 310 -4.54 -17.59 -24.63
C PRO A 310 -4.79 -17.02 -23.23
N SER A 311 -3.72 -16.92 -22.42
CA SER A 311 -3.82 -16.42 -21.04
C SER A 311 -4.03 -14.90 -20.98
N ILE A 312 -5.13 -14.44 -20.40
CA ILE A 312 -5.45 -13.00 -20.23
C ILE A 312 -4.64 -12.34 -19.11
N LEU A 313 -4.35 -13.09 -18.04
CA LEU A 313 -3.70 -12.56 -16.84
C LEU A 313 -2.28 -12.04 -17.09
N TRP A 314 -1.53 -12.65 -18.00
CA TRP A 314 -0.15 -12.26 -18.28
C TRP A 314 -0.04 -10.91 -19.02
N PRO A 315 -0.77 -10.67 -20.13
CA PRO A 315 -0.88 -9.35 -20.76
C PRO A 315 -1.40 -8.27 -19.80
N LEU A 316 -2.31 -8.64 -18.90
CA LEU A 316 -2.84 -7.75 -17.87
C LEU A 316 -1.74 -7.34 -16.89
N PHE A 317 -0.99 -8.31 -16.37
CA PHE A 317 0.17 -8.07 -15.51
C PHE A 317 1.21 -7.19 -16.21
N LYS A 318 1.55 -7.47 -17.46
CA LYS A 318 2.51 -6.66 -18.24
C LYS A 318 2.06 -5.21 -18.41
N THR A 319 0.76 -5.00 -18.65
CA THR A 319 0.15 -3.66 -18.81
C THR A 319 0.17 -2.87 -17.50
N PHE A 320 -0.11 -3.54 -16.38
CA PHE A 320 -0.27 -2.94 -15.05
C PHE A 320 0.86 -3.28 -14.06
N ARG A 321 2.05 -3.67 -14.55
CA ARG A 321 3.17 -4.10 -13.70
C ARG A 321 3.61 -3.04 -12.68
N LYS A 322 3.57 -1.76 -13.05
CA LYS A 322 3.98 -0.65 -12.17
C LYS A 322 3.09 -0.55 -10.93
N PRO A 323 1.77 -0.31 -11.05
CA PRO A 323 0.90 -0.24 -9.87
C PRO A 323 0.88 -1.56 -9.09
N PHE A 324 1.01 -2.72 -9.75
CA PHE A 324 1.07 -4.01 -9.06
C PHE A 324 2.30 -4.14 -8.16
N VAL A 325 3.50 -3.86 -8.68
CA VAL A 325 4.76 -3.90 -7.89
C VAL A 325 4.76 -2.85 -6.78
N THR A 326 4.25 -1.64 -7.06
CA THR A 326 4.08 -0.61 -6.02
C THR A 326 3.13 -1.06 -4.90
N GLY A 327 2.07 -1.79 -5.23
CA GLY A 327 1.19 -2.41 -4.22
C GLY A 327 1.90 -3.45 -3.37
N ALA A 328 2.70 -4.32 -3.99
CA ALA A 328 3.49 -5.31 -3.25
C ALA A 328 4.48 -4.66 -2.27
N PHE A 329 5.14 -3.59 -2.72
CA PHE A 329 6.07 -2.82 -1.89
C PHE A 329 5.38 -2.18 -0.67
N TYR A 330 4.23 -1.51 -0.85
CA TYR A 330 3.48 -0.97 0.28
C TYR A 330 3.04 -2.05 1.26
N LYS A 331 2.59 -3.21 0.75
CA LYS A 331 2.17 -4.31 1.62
C LYS A 331 3.33 -4.87 2.43
N LEU A 332 4.51 -5.00 1.83
CA LEU A 332 5.71 -5.45 2.51
C LEU A 332 6.10 -4.51 3.65
N ILE A 333 6.13 -3.20 3.40
CA ILE A 333 6.47 -2.22 4.45
C ILE A 333 5.45 -2.27 5.58
N PHE A 334 4.15 -2.35 5.26
CA PHE A 334 3.11 -2.50 6.26
C PHE A 334 3.33 -3.74 7.13
N ASP A 335 3.64 -4.89 6.51
CA ASP A 335 3.86 -6.15 7.24
C ASP A 335 5.05 -6.02 8.20
N LEU A 336 6.14 -5.38 7.78
CA LEU A 336 7.31 -5.14 8.64
C LEU A 336 6.98 -4.19 9.80
N LEU A 337 6.31 -3.07 9.53
CA LEU A 337 5.90 -2.10 10.57
C LEU A 337 4.95 -2.71 11.60
N GLN A 338 4.08 -3.63 11.17
CA GLN A 338 3.14 -4.30 12.05
C GLN A 338 3.84 -5.10 13.17
N PHE A 339 5.04 -5.62 12.92
CA PHE A 339 5.85 -6.34 13.92
C PHE A 339 6.73 -5.43 14.79
N VAL A 340 6.93 -4.17 14.39
CA VAL A 340 7.65 -3.18 15.21
C VAL A 340 6.86 -2.82 16.47
N SER A 341 5.53 -2.74 16.37
CA SER A 341 4.65 -2.36 17.50
C SER A 341 4.76 -3.29 18.73
N PRO A 342 4.64 -4.63 18.60
CA PRO A 342 4.87 -5.54 19.72
C PRO A 342 6.28 -5.44 20.34
N GLN A 343 7.30 -5.15 19.53
CA GLN A 343 8.66 -4.99 20.02
C GLN A 343 8.84 -3.68 20.80
N LEU A 344 8.20 -2.58 20.37
CA LEU A 344 8.19 -1.34 21.14
C LEU A 344 7.41 -1.50 22.45
N LEU A 345 6.30 -2.26 22.43
CA LEU A 345 5.56 -2.60 23.65
C LEU A 345 6.43 -3.40 24.64
N LYS A 346 7.27 -4.32 24.13
CA LYS A 346 8.25 -5.07 24.93
C LYS A 346 9.20 -4.15 25.68
N TYR A 347 9.75 -3.13 25.01
CA TYR A 347 10.65 -2.15 25.64
C TYR A 347 9.92 -1.22 26.60
N LEU A 348 8.68 -0.82 26.29
CA LEU A 348 7.88 0.03 27.16
C LEU A 348 7.55 -0.66 28.49
N ILE A 349 7.21 -1.95 28.46
CA ILE A 349 6.92 -2.71 29.69
C ILE A 349 8.20 -2.86 30.54
N ASN A 350 9.35 -3.15 29.91
CA ASN A 350 10.62 -3.20 30.62
C ASN A 350 11.00 -1.87 31.28
N PHE A 351 10.73 -0.75 30.59
CA PHE A 351 10.93 0.58 31.17
C PHE A 351 10.05 0.81 32.42
N ILE A 352 8.82 0.28 32.43
CA ILE A 352 7.93 0.40 33.60
C ILE A 352 8.40 -0.49 34.76
N GLU A 353 9.04 -1.63 34.46
CA GLU A 353 9.57 -2.55 35.47
C GLU A 353 10.88 -2.05 36.10
N ASP A 354 11.68 -1.24 35.39
CA ASP A 354 12.97 -0.73 35.85
C ASP A 354 12.90 0.74 36.32
N GLU A 355 12.86 0.94 37.64
CA GLU A 355 12.78 2.26 38.29
C GLU A 355 14.03 3.13 38.08
N THR A 356 15.15 2.54 37.64
CA THR A 356 16.41 3.28 37.44
C THR A 356 16.46 4.06 36.12
N THR A 357 15.54 3.76 35.21
CA THR A 357 15.54 4.34 33.86
C THR A 357 14.94 5.75 33.83
N PRO A 358 15.52 6.69 33.07
CA PRO A 358 15.05 8.07 33.04
C PRO A 358 13.76 8.21 32.23
N LEU A 359 12.85 9.09 32.70
CA LEU A 359 11.49 9.27 32.15
C LEU A 359 11.43 9.52 30.63
N TRP A 360 12.44 10.20 30.07
CA TRP A 360 12.46 10.51 28.65
C TRP A 360 12.50 9.27 27.75
N VAL A 361 13.07 8.15 28.23
CA VAL A 361 13.12 6.88 27.48
C VAL A 361 11.70 6.36 27.27
N GLY A 362 10.87 6.35 28.32
CA GLY A 362 9.47 5.95 28.24
C GLY A 362 8.65 6.85 27.31
N ILE A 363 8.85 8.18 27.38
CA ILE A 363 8.21 9.14 26.48
C ILE A 363 8.65 8.90 25.03
N GLY A 364 9.94 8.66 24.79
CA GLY A 364 10.51 8.38 23.47
C GLY A 364 9.96 7.10 22.84
N ILE A 365 9.86 6.01 23.61
CA ILE A 365 9.26 4.74 23.16
C ILE A 365 7.77 4.96 22.81
N SER A 366 7.03 5.67 23.67
CA SER A 366 5.60 5.95 23.47
C SER A 366 5.34 6.80 22.23
N LEU A 367 6.13 7.85 22.02
CA LEU A 367 6.06 8.69 20.83
C LEU A 367 6.42 7.90 19.57
N THR A 368 7.45 7.06 19.64
CA THR A 368 7.85 6.18 18.52
C THR A 368 6.73 5.20 18.18
N LEU A 369 6.07 4.62 19.18
CA LEU A 369 4.93 3.73 18.98
C LEU A 369 3.78 4.44 18.25
N PHE A 370 3.46 5.69 18.65
CA PHE A 370 2.46 6.52 17.97
C PHE A 370 2.84 6.80 16.51
N ILE A 371 4.09 7.22 16.26
CA ILE A 371 4.59 7.52 14.91
C ILE A 371 4.53 6.28 14.02
N VAL A 372 5.01 5.12 14.51
CA VAL A 372 4.95 3.85 13.78
C VAL A 372 3.50 3.48 13.43
N ALA A 373 2.56 3.63 14.37
CA ALA A 373 1.15 3.35 14.13
C ALA A 373 0.53 4.28 13.06
N LEU A 374 0.89 5.57 13.06
CA LEU A 374 0.45 6.52 12.03
C LEU A 374 0.96 6.12 10.64
N PHE A 375 2.27 5.85 10.51
CA PHE A 375 2.86 5.43 9.24
C PHE A 375 2.29 4.09 8.75
N GLN A 376 2.11 3.13 9.66
CA GLN A 376 1.47 1.85 9.36
C GLN A 376 0.07 2.06 8.75
N SER A 377 -0.75 2.93 9.36
CA SER A 377 -2.09 3.26 8.88
C SER A 377 -2.07 3.92 7.49
N MET A 378 -1.21 4.93 7.30
CA MET A 378 -1.08 5.63 6.02
C MET A 378 -0.66 4.68 4.89
N ILE A 379 0.32 3.81 5.13
CA ILE A 379 0.83 2.86 4.12
C ILE A 379 -0.24 1.82 3.77
N LEU A 380 -1.00 1.34 4.75
CA LEU A 380 -2.09 0.39 4.51
C LEU A 380 -3.18 0.99 3.61
N HIS A 381 -3.58 2.23 3.89
CA HIS A 381 -4.58 2.91 3.08
C HIS A 381 -4.08 3.24 1.68
N GLN A 382 -2.81 3.62 1.54
CA GLN A 382 -2.19 3.82 0.22
C GLN A 382 -2.12 2.52 -0.58
N TYR A 383 -1.83 1.39 0.08
CA TYR A 383 -1.93 0.05 -0.51
C TYR A 383 -3.34 -0.21 -1.06
N PHE A 384 -4.37 -0.05 -0.23
CA PHE A 384 -5.76 -0.31 -0.64
C PHE A 384 -6.19 0.61 -1.78
N HIS A 385 -5.91 1.92 -1.69
CA HIS A 385 -6.25 2.87 -2.74
C HIS A 385 -5.62 2.48 -4.09
N ASN A 386 -4.33 2.11 -4.10
CA ASN A 386 -3.65 1.70 -5.32
C ASN A 386 -4.20 0.38 -5.88
N MET A 387 -4.51 -0.61 -5.03
CA MET A 387 -5.09 -1.89 -5.47
C MET A 387 -6.54 -1.76 -5.93
N PHE A 388 -7.37 -0.94 -5.29
CA PHE A 388 -8.72 -0.65 -5.75
C PHE A 388 -8.71 0.04 -7.11
N ARG A 389 -7.84 1.05 -7.29
CA ARG A 389 -7.66 1.70 -8.60
C ARG A 389 -7.20 0.72 -9.67
N LEU A 390 -6.25 -0.16 -9.34
CA LEU A 390 -5.82 -1.23 -10.26
C LEU A 390 -7.00 -2.14 -10.64
N GLY A 391 -7.80 -2.60 -9.68
CA GLY A 391 -8.99 -3.42 -9.93
C GLY A 391 -10.01 -2.73 -10.84
N MET A 392 -10.27 -1.44 -10.63
CA MET A 392 -11.16 -0.65 -11.50
C MET A 392 -10.61 -0.51 -12.92
N ASN A 393 -9.30 -0.26 -13.06
CA ASN A 393 -8.64 -0.16 -14.37
C ASN A 393 -8.67 -1.51 -15.11
N ILE A 394 -8.50 -2.62 -14.40
CA ILE A 394 -8.67 -3.97 -14.96
C ILE A 394 -10.11 -4.16 -15.46
N ARG A 395 -11.12 -3.81 -14.66
CA ARG A 395 -12.53 -3.89 -15.09
C ARG A 395 -12.79 -3.08 -16.35
N SER A 396 -12.35 -1.82 -16.39
CA SER A 396 -12.52 -0.93 -17.54
C SER A 396 -11.96 -1.52 -18.83
N VAL A 397 -10.74 -2.07 -18.77
CA VAL A 397 -10.08 -2.70 -19.92
C VAL A 397 -10.79 -3.98 -20.36
N LEU A 398 -11.10 -4.88 -19.42
CA LEU A 398 -11.74 -6.15 -19.75
C LEU A 398 -13.16 -5.94 -20.30
N THR A 399 -13.94 -5.03 -19.73
CA THR A 399 -15.29 -4.71 -20.24
C THR A 399 -15.20 -4.14 -21.65
N SER A 400 -14.27 -3.22 -21.90
CA SER A 400 -14.06 -2.64 -23.24
C SER A 400 -13.60 -3.69 -24.25
N MET A 401 -12.76 -4.64 -23.83
CA MET A 401 -12.31 -5.75 -24.68
C MET A 401 -13.43 -6.73 -25.02
N VAL A 402 -14.26 -7.10 -24.04
CA VAL A 402 -15.45 -7.94 -24.28
C VAL A 402 -16.42 -7.23 -25.21
N TYR A 403 -16.67 -5.94 -25.01
CA TYR A 403 -17.52 -5.13 -25.87
C TYR A 403 -16.99 -5.06 -27.31
N ARG A 404 -15.70 -4.72 -27.49
CA ARG A 404 -15.05 -4.72 -28.83
C ARG A 404 -15.13 -6.10 -29.47
N LYS A 405 -14.86 -7.17 -28.74
CA LYS A 405 -14.93 -8.54 -29.26
C LYS A 405 -16.35 -8.92 -29.69
N ALA A 406 -17.37 -8.53 -28.93
CA ALA A 406 -18.76 -8.82 -29.24
C ALA A 406 -19.22 -8.18 -30.57
N LEU A 407 -18.67 -7.01 -30.92
CA LEU A 407 -18.95 -6.34 -32.21
C LEU A 407 -18.38 -7.08 -33.42
N PHE A 408 -17.27 -7.81 -33.26
CA PHE A 408 -16.58 -8.52 -34.33
C PHE A 408 -16.78 -10.04 -34.32
N LEU A 409 -17.74 -10.55 -33.55
CA LEU A 409 -17.96 -11.99 -33.39
C LEU A 409 -18.57 -12.61 -34.65
N SER A 410 -18.07 -13.77 -35.10
CA SER A 410 -18.63 -14.46 -36.26
C SER A 410 -20.10 -14.85 -36.07
N ASN A 411 -20.86 -14.98 -37.16
CA ASN A 411 -22.27 -15.39 -37.08
C ASN A 411 -22.46 -16.77 -36.45
N LYS A 412 -21.49 -17.70 -36.62
CA LYS A 412 -21.50 -19.02 -35.97
C LYS A 412 -21.32 -18.89 -34.46
N SER A 413 -20.33 -18.12 -34.03
CA SER A 413 -20.06 -17.86 -32.61
C SER A 413 -21.17 -17.06 -31.93
N LYS A 414 -21.78 -16.11 -32.64
CA LYS A 414 -22.92 -15.31 -32.15
C LYS A 414 -24.20 -16.13 -31.96
N LYS A 415 -24.39 -17.21 -32.73
CA LYS A 415 -25.49 -18.18 -32.48
C LYS A 415 -25.25 -19.03 -31.25
N ASN A 416 -23.99 -19.35 -30.95
CA ASN A 416 -23.61 -20.18 -29.81
C ASN A 416 -23.61 -19.43 -28.47
N ARG A 417 -23.71 -18.10 -28.48
CA ARG A 417 -23.68 -17.25 -27.28
C ARG A 417 -24.93 -16.40 -27.17
N THR A 418 -25.61 -16.50 -26.03
CA THR A 418 -26.74 -15.61 -25.75
C THR A 418 -26.25 -14.22 -25.34
N VAL A 419 -27.04 -13.18 -25.61
CA VAL A 419 -26.74 -11.82 -25.12
C VAL A 419 -26.62 -11.80 -23.60
N GLY A 420 -27.42 -12.60 -22.90
CA GLY A 420 -27.36 -12.76 -21.44
C GLY A 420 -26.02 -13.29 -20.95
N GLU A 421 -25.40 -14.26 -21.65
CA GLU A 421 -24.06 -14.76 -21.31
C GLU A 421 -23.00 -13.66 -21.43
N ILE A 422 -23.04 -12.85 -22.48
CA ILE A 422 -22.09 -11.75 -22.70
C ILE A 422 -22.25 -10.67 -21.61
N VAL A 423 -23.50 -10.34 -21.25
CA VAL A 423 -23.78 -9.38 -20.17
C VAL A 423 -23.31 -9.93 -18.82
N ASN A 424 -23.54 -11.21 -18.53
CA ASN A 424 -23.05 -11.87 -17.31
C ASN A 424 -21.52 -11.89 -17.24
N LEU A 425 -20.84 -12.09 -18.38
CA LEU A 425 -19.38 -12.00 -18.47
C LEU A 425 -18.90 -10.59 -18.06
N MET A 426 -19.57 -9.54 -18.54
CA MET A 426 -19.21 -8.15 -18.26
C MET A 426 -19.54 -7.69 -16.84
N SER A 427 -20.60 -8.21 -16.22
CA SER A 427 -21.11 -7.75 -14.93
C SER A 427 -20.66 -8.59 -13.74
N VAL A 428 -20.56 -9.92 -13.90
CA VAL A 428 -20.22 -10.86 -12.81
C VAL A 428 -18.78 -11.33 -12.94
N ASP A 429 -18.41 -11.92 -14.09
CA ASP A 429 -17.10 -12.57 -14.22
C ASP A 429 -15.94 -11.56 -14.15
N ILE A 430 -16.09 -10.37 -14.76
CA ILE A 430 -15.10 -9.29 -14.64
C ILE A 430 -15.08 -8.69 -13.22
N GLN A 431 -16.23 -8.56 -12.55
CA GLN A 431 -16.27 -8.06 -11.17
C GLN A 431 -15.48 -8.97 -10.22
N ARG A 432 -15.56 -10.30 -10.38
CA ARG A 432 -14.76 -11.25 -9.58
C ARG A 432 -13.25 -11.03 -9.74
N LEU A 433 -12.80 -10.75 -10.97
CA LEU A 433 -11.39 -10.42 -11.24
C LEU A 433 -10.99 -9.06 -10.61
N GLN A 434 -11.88 -8.07 -10.64
CA GLN A 434 -11.67 -6.80 -9.93
C GLN A 434 -11.53 -7.03 -8.42
N ASP A 435 -12.46 -7.76 -7.80
CA ASP A 435 -12.48 -7.98 -6.35
C ASP A 435 -11.23 -8.74 -5.87
N LEU A 436 -10.80 -9.75 -6.63
CA LEU A 436 -9.58 -10.51 -6.34
C LEU A 436 -8.33 -9.63 -6.35
N THR A 437 -8.28 -8.64 -7.25
CA THR A 437 -7.11 -7.74 -7.39
C THR A 437 -6.81 -7.01 -6.08
N THR A 438 -7.82 -6.65 -5.30
CA THR A 438 -7.68 -5.98 -4.00
C THR A 438 -6.98 -6.84 -2.95
N PHE A 439 -7.13 -8.16 -3.03
CA PHE A 439 -6.65 -9.11 -2.04
C PHE A 439 -5.49 -10.00 -2.52
N VAL A 440 -5.08 -9.87 -3.78
CA VAL A 440 -4.07 -10.75 -4.40
C VAL A 440 -2.73 -10.72 -3.65
N MET A 441 -2.34 -9.59 -3.05
CA MET A 441 -1.09 -9.49 -2.30
C MET A 441 -1.12 -10.29 -0.99
N LEU A 442 -2.30 -10.66 -0.49
CA LEU A 442 -2.39 -11.49 0.70
C LEU A 442 -1.91 -12.93 0.47
N PHE A 443 -1.82 -13.41 -0.78
CA PHE A 443 -1.32 -14.75 -1.06
C PHE A 443 0.12 -14.97 -0.58
N TRP A 444 0.99 -13.96 -0.69
CA TRP A 444 2.37 -14.04 -0.21
C TRP A 444 2.53 -13.35 1.16
N SER A 445 1.76 -12.28 1.42
CA SER A 445 1.81 -11.54 2.69
C SER A 445 1.27 -12.36 3.86
N ALA A 446 0.18 -13.12 3.71
CA ALA A 446 -0.34 -13.94 4.81
C ALA A 446 0.67 -15.00 5.29
N PRO A 447 1.31 -15.81 4.42
CA PRO A 447 2.38 -16.71 4.84
C PRO A 447 3.54 -15.99 5.55
N LEU A 448 3.98 -14.85 5.02
CA LEU A 448 5.04 -14.05 5.64
C LEU A 448 4.65 -13.58 7.05
N GLN A 449 3.43 -13.09 7.24
CA GLN A 449 2.92 -12.70 8.55
C GLN A 449 2.85 -13.90 9.51
N VAL A 450 2.36 -15.06 9.07
CA VAL A 450 2.34 -16.28 9.90
C VAL A 450 3.76 -16.68 10.33
N ILE A 451 4.71 -16.72 9.38
CA ILE A 451 6.10 -17.12 9.66
C ILE A 451 6.75 -16.16 10.66
N LEU A 452 6.62 -14.84 10.46
CA LEU A 452 7.19 -13.84 11.38
C LEU A 452 6.53 -13.88 12.76
N SER A 453 5.20 -14.01 12.84
CA SER A 453 4.48 -14.17 14.11
C SER A 453 4.96 -15.38 14.89
N VAL A 454 5.06 -16.54 14.22
CA VAL A 454 5.53 -17.78 14.86
C VAL A 454 6.99 -17.64 15.30
N TYR A 455 7.86 -17.04 14.47
CA TYR A 455 9.25 -16.81 14.81
C TYR A 455 9.41 -15.94 16.08
N PHE A 456 8.71 -14.80 16.17
CA PHE A 456 8.78 -13.94 17.35
C PHE A 456 8.17 -14.59 18.59
N LEU A 457 7.07 -15.33 18.43
CA LEU A 457 6.46 -16.09 19.53
C LEU A 457 7.42 -17.18 20.05
N LEU A 458 8.07 -17.95 19.16
CA LEU A 458 9.03 -18.99 19.54
C LEU A 458 10.23 -18.39 20.30
N ARG A 459 10.68 -17.19 19.94
CA ARG A 459 11.74 -16.48 20.67
C ARG A 459 11.30 -16.03 22.07
N LEU A 460 10.01 -15.75 22.26
CA LEU A 460 9.46 -15.21 23.50
C LEU A 460 9.04 -16.31 24.49
N LEU A 461 8.41 -17.38 24.00
CA LEU A 461 7.76 -18.43 24.80
C LEU A 461 8.35 -19.83 24.55
N GLY A 462 9.34 -19.96 23.67
CA GLY A 462 9.94 -21.24 23.33
C GLY A 462 8.94 -22.22 22.72
N VAL A 463 9.06 -23.49 23.10
CA VAL A 463 8.27 -24.61 22.56
C VAL A 463 6.78 -24.53 22.96
N ALA A 464 6.42 -23.77 24.01
CA ALA A 464 5.05 -23.64 24.49
C ALA A 464 4.08 -23.10 23.41
N VAL A 465 4.58 -22.30 22.46
CA VAL A 465 3.80 -21.75 21.34
C VAL A 465 3.15 -22.84 20.49
N ILE A 466 3.76 -24.03 20.43
CA ILE A 466 3.21 -25.16 19.67
C ILE A 466 1.82 -25.54 20.21
N GLY A 467 1.59 -25.45 21.52
CA GLY A 467 0.27 -25.67 22.11
C GLY A 467 -0.79 -24.72 21.55
N GLY A 468 -0.49 -23.42 21.49
CA GLY A 468 -1.35 -22.42 20.88
C GLY A 468 -1.57 -22.62 19.38
N LEU A 469 -0.52 -23.00 18.65
CA LEU A 469 -0.61 -23.30 17.21
C LEU A 469 -1.49 -24.53 16.94
N ILE A 470 -1.42 -25.57 17.77
CA ILE A 470 -2.30 -26.74 17.67
C ILE A 470 -3.76 -26.31 17.83
N VAL A 471 -4.08 -25.44 18.80
CA VAL A 471 -5.44 -24.92 18.97
C VAL A 471 -5.90 -24.17 17.71
N LEU A 472 -5.07 -23.30 17.13
CA LEU A 472 -5.40 -22.60 15.89
C LEU A 472 -5.63 -23.57 14.72
N VAL A 473 -4.76 -24.57 14.57
CA VAL A 473 -4.85 -25.59 13.53
C VAL A 473 -6.09 -26.46 13.73
N LEU A 474 -6.54 -26.74 14.95
CA LEU A 474 -7.78 -27.48 15.24
C LEU A 474 -9.05 -26.64 15.03
N LEU A 475 -8.99 -25.33 15.25
CA LEU A 475 -10.10 -24.42 14.97
C LEU A 475 -10.38 -24.27 13.47
N ALA A 476 -9.37 -24.42 12.61
CA ALA A 476 -9.53 -24.37 11.15
C ALA A 476 -10.47 -25.46 10.57
N PRO A 477 -10.25 -26.78 10.80
CA PRO A 477 -11.14 -27.83 10.33
C PRO A 477 -12.51 -27.74 11.00
N PHE A 478 -12.59 -27.35 12.27
CA PHE A 478 -13.87 -27.10 12.95
C PHE A 478 -14.73 -26.07 12.19
N ASN A 479 -14.16 -24.90 11.88
CA ASN A 479 -14.84 -23.86 11.10
C ASN A 479 -15.11 -24.30 9.65
N TYR A 480 -14.24 -25.12 9.06
CA TYR A 480 -14.46 -25.70 7.73
C TYR A 480 -15.69 -26.63 7.69
N PHE A 481 -15.84 -27.55 8.66
CA PHE A 481 -17.00 -28.43 8.73
C PHE A 481 -18.31 -27.65 8.93
N ILE A 482 -18.29 -26.60 9.77
CA ILE A 482 -19.43 -25.68 9.91
C ILE A 482 -19.74 -25.00 8.59
N SER A 483 -18.72 -24.53 7.86
CA SER A 483 -18.88 -23.87 6.56
C SER A 483 -19.52 -24.80 5.51
N ILE A 484 -19.20 -26.11 5.52
CA ILE A 484 -19.88 -27.09 4.64
C ILE A 484 -21.37 -27.21 4.99
N LYS A 485 -21.71 -27.34 6.28
CA LYS A 485 -23.13 -27.39 6.72
C LYS A 485 -23.86 -26.10 6.35
N MET A 486 -23.21 -24.96 6.57
CA MET A 486 -23.72 -23.64 6.21
C MET A 486 -24.02 -23.55 4.71
N ARG A 487 -23.12 -24.03 3.85
CA ARG A 487 -23.33 -24.08 2.40
C ARG A 487 -24.53 -24.96 2.02
N LYS A 488 -24.72 -26.11 2.67
CA LYS A 488 -25.91 -26.98 2.45
C LYS A 488 -27.21 -26.27 2.83
N CYS A 489 -27.25 -25.64 4.00
CA CYS A 489 -28.41 -24.84 4.42
C CYS A 489 -28.66 -23.66 3.47
N GLN A 490 -27.61 -22.98 3.02
CA GLN A 490 -27.73 -21.86 2.07
C GLN A 490 -28.31 -22.32 0.73
N MET A 491 -27.93 -23.50 0.22
CA MET A 491 -28.53 -24.06 -1.00
C MET A 491 -30.02 -24.39 -0.81
N GLN A 492 -30.42 -24.95 0.34
CA GLN A 492 -31.83 -25.21 0.63
C GLN A 492 -32.63 -23.91 0.77
N GLN A 493 -32.05 -22.91 1.42
CA GLN A 493 -32.65 -21.58 1.57
C GLN A 493 -32.89 -20.91 0.22
N MET A 494 -31.95 -21.01 -0.72
CA MET A 494 -32.15 -20.48 -2.07
C MET A 494 -33.35 -21.12 -2.78
N LYS A 495 -33.58 -22.44 -2.63
CA LYS A 495 -34.75 -23.11 -3.24
C LYS A 495 -36.08 -22.51 -2.76
N PHE A 496 -36.28 -22.39 -1.45
CA PHE A 496 -37.51 -21.82 -0.89
C PHE A 496 -37.64 -20.32 -1.18
N LYS A 497 -36.51 -19.59 -1.21
CA LYS A 497 -36.48 -18.18 -1.58
C LYS A 497 -36.91 -17.97 -3.03
N ASP A 498 -36.42 -18.80 -3.96
CA ASP A 498 -36.75 -18.72 -5.38
C ASP A 498 -38.22 -19.07 -5.62
N GLU A 499 -38.74 -20.11 -4.95
CA GLU A 499 -40.16 -20.47 -4.96
C GLU A 499 -41.03 -19.31 -4.44
N ARG A 500 -40.66 -18.70 -3.31
CA ARG A 500 -41.36 -17.53 -2.76
C ARG A 500 -41.35 -16.35 -3.72
N LEU A 501 -40.20 -16.04 -4.31
CA LEU A 501 -40.06 -14.93 -5.26
C LEU A 501 -40.92 -15.17 -6.51
N LYS A 502 -40.97 -16.41 -7.01
CA LYS A 502 -41.84 -16.80 -8.12
C LYS A 502 -43.31 -16.61 -7.77
N MET A 503 -43.79 -17.18 -6.67
CA MET A 503 -45.20 -17.04 -6.24
C MET A 503 -45.59 -15.58 -5.99
N THR A 504 -44.70 -14.80 -5.39
CA THR A 504 -44.93 -13.36 -5.17
C THR A 504 -45.02 -12.62 -6.51
N SER A 505 -44.17 -12.94 -7.48
CA SER A 505 -44.21 -12.33 -8.81
C SER A 505 -45.49 -12.69 -9.57
N GLU A 506 -45.96 -13.94 -9.50
CA GLU A 506 -47.22 -14.38 -10.12
C GLU A 506 -48.42 -13.65 -9.49
N ALA A 507 -48.44 -13.51 -8.17
CA ALA A 507 -49.50 -12.78 -7.47
C ALA A 507 -49.52 -11.29 -7.84
N LEU A 508 -48.36 -10.64 -7.96
CA LEU A 508 -48.27 -9.21 -8.36
C LEU A 508 -48.69 -9.00 -9.81
N ASN A 509 -48.27 -9.87 -10.73
CA ASN A 509 -48.68 -9.81 -12.14
C ASN A 509 -50.19 -10.04 -12.29
N GLY A 510 -50.78 -10.89 -11.44
CA GLY A 510 -52.20 -11.21 -11.42
C GLY A 510 -53.06 -10.39 -10.44
N ILE A 511 -52.56 -9.27 -9.91
CA ILE A 511 -53.15 -8.61 -8.73
C ILE A 511 -54.61 -8.18 -8.92
N LYS A 512 -54.97 -7.71 -10.13
CA LYS A 512 -56.33 -7.29 -10.45
C LYS A 512 -57.32 -8.45 -10.36
N VAL A 513 -56.94 -9.62 -10.88
CA VAL A 513 -57.77 -10.84 -10.85
C VAL A 513 -57.94 -11.30 -9.40
N LEU A 514 -56.86 -11.38 -8.64
CA LEU A 514 -56.90 -11.79 -7.22
C LEU A 514 -57.83 -10.89 -6.40
N LYS A 515 -57.80 -9.57 -6.62
CA LYS A 515 -58.67 -8.60 -5.93
C LYS A 515 -60.14 -8.70 -6.36
N LEU A 516 -60.42 -8.92 -7.64
CA LEU A 516 -61.79 -9.09 -8.13
C LEU A 516 -62.47 -10.34 -7.52
N TYR A 517 -61.71 -11.39 -7.26
CA TYR A 517 -62.20 -12.63 -6.64
C TYR A 517 -62.02 -12.69 -5.11
N ALA A 518 -61.52 -11.61 -4.47
CA ALA A 518 -61.19 -11.56 -3.04
C ALA A 518 -60.26 -12.71 -2.56
N TRP A 519 -59.34 -13.15 -3.43
CA TRP A 519 -58.40 -14.26 -3.17
C TRP A 519 -57.11 -13.84 -2.46
N GLU A 520 -56.98 -12.57 -2.04
CA GLU A 520 -55.77 -12.07 -1.37
C GLU A 520 -55.36 -12.91 -0.15
N ALA A 521 -56.31 -13.26 0.73
CA ALA A 521 -55.99 -13.97 1.97
C ALA A 521 -55.49 -15.40 1.70
N SER A 522 -56.05 -16.06 0.68
CA SER A 522 -55.64 -17.40 0.26
C SER A 522 -54.23 -17.37 -0.34
N MET A 523 -53.98 -16.44 -1.26
CA MET A 523 -52.66 -16.30 -1.88
C MET A 523 -51.59 -15.87 -0.86
N GLN A 524 -51.93 -14.97 0.07
CA GLN A 524 -51.06 -14.57 1.17
C GLN A 524 -50.69 -15.77 2.04
N LYS A 525 -51.66 -16.63 2.41
CA LYS A 525 -51.40 -17.83 3.20
C LYS A 525 -50.42 -18.78 2.49
N MET A 526 -50.62 -19.01 1.20
CA MET A 526 -49.71 -19.84 0.38
C MET A 526 -48.27 -19.31 0.39
N ILE A 527 -48.08 -17.98 0.27
CA ILE A 527 -46.77 -17.34 0.34
C ILE A 527 -46.17 -17.44 1.76
N LEU A 528 -46.98 -17.27 2.81
CA LEU A 528 -46.53 -17.38 4.20
C LEU A 528 -46.11 -18.80 4.57
N ASP A 529 -46.76 -19.83 4.02
CA ASP A 529 -46.40 -21.23 4.25
C ASP A 529 -44.99 -21.54 3.67
N ILE A 530 -44.68 -20.99 2.49
CA ILE A 530 -43.32 -21.08 1.91
C ILE A 530 -42.32 -20.27 2.76
N ARG A 531 -42.72 -19.07 3.20
CA ARG A 531 -41.88 -18.20 4.05
C ARG A 531 -41.54 -18.87 5.38
N GLN A 532 -42.45 -19.63 5.98
CA GLN A 532 -42.18 -20.34 7.23
C GLN A 532 -41.09 -21.41 7.05
N LYS A 533 -41.14 -22.16 5.95
CA LYS A 533 -40.08 -23.12 5.57
C LYS A 533 -38.74 -22.41 5.33
N GLU A 534 -38.76 -21.26 4.64
CA GLU A 534 -37.57 -20.43 4.43
C GLU A 534 -36.96 -19.95 5.77
N ILE A 535 -37.80 -19.47 6.69
CA ILE A 535 -37.38 -18.98 8.02
C ILE A 535 -36.76 -20.08 8.87
N GLU A 536 -37.28 -21.31 8.81
CA GLU A 536 -36.70 -22.43 9.57
C GLU A 536 -35.25 -22.69 9.16
N ILE A 537 -34.97 -22.69 7.85
CA ILE A 537 -33.60 -22.85 7.34
C ILE A 537 -32.73 -21.62 7.67
N LEU A 538 -33.28 -20.41 7.56
CA LEU A 538 -32.58 -19.18 7.96
C LEU A 538 -32.21 -19.21 9.45
N LYS A 539 -33.08 -19.72 10.33
CA LYS A 539 -32.81 -19.89 11.76
C LYS A 539 -31.65 -20.85 11.99
N ARG A 540 -31.63 -22.00 11.31
CA ARG A 540 -30.49 -22.94 11.35
C ARG A 540 -29.19 -22.29 10.87
N LEU A 541 -29.25 -21.53 9.77
CA LEU A 541 -28.11 -20.80 9.23
C LEU A 541 -27.61 -19.72 10.20
N ALA A 542 -28.51 -19.01 10.89
CA ALA A 542 -28.16 -18.01 11.90
C ALA A 542 -27.43 -18.66 13.09
N TYR A 543 -27.88 -19.83 13.57
CA TYR A 543 -27.15 -20.57 14.60
C TYR A 543 -25.75 -20.99 14.15
N LEU A 544 -25.58 -21.48 12.91
CA LEU A 544 -24.26 -21.84 12.36
C LEU A 544 -23.33 -20.62 12.24
N ASN A 545 -23.87 -19.47 11.81
CA ASN A 545 -23.13 -18.20 11.79
C ASN A 545 -22.72 -17.77 13.20
N ALA A 546 -23.62 -17.88 14.18
CA ALA A 546 -23.32 -17.57 15.58
C ALA A 546 -22.21 -18.49 16.13
N THR A 547 -22.24 -19.79 15.83
CA THR A 547 -21.17 -20.73 16.20
C THR A 547 -19.83 -20.36 15.58
N THR A 548 -19.83 -19.97 14.30
CA THR A 548 -18.61 -19.52 13.59
C THR A 548 -18.07 -18.23 14.21
N ALA A 549 -18.93 -17.26 14.49
CA ALA A 549 -18.56 -16.01 15.15
C ALA A 549 -18.00 -16.24 16.55
N LEU A 550 -18.65 -17.11 17.34
CA LEU A 550 -18.18 -17.51 18.67
C LEU A 550 -16.79 -18.16 18.59
N SER A 551 -16.58 -19.07 17.63
CA SER A 551 -15.28 -19.71 17.41
C SER A 551 -14.18 -18.68 17.16
N TRP A 552 -14.43 -17.70 16.29
CA TRP A 552 -13.46 -16.62 16.02
C TRP A 552 -13.21 -15.73 17.22
N SER A 553 -14.24 -15.40 18.01
CA SER A 553 -14.12 -14.55 19.19
C SER A 553 -13.40 -15.25 20.34
N CYS A 554 -13.59 -16.56 20.53
CA CYS A 554 -12.93 -17.34 21.57
C CYS A 554 -11.51 -17.79 21.18
N ALA A 555 -11.14 -17.77 19.90
CA ALA A 555 -9.84 -18.25 19.43
C ALA A 555 -8.64 -17.61 20.18
N PRO A 556 -8.54 -16.28 20.34
CA PRO A 556 -7.40 -15.67 21.03
C PRO A 556 -7.31 -16.10 22.51
N PHE A 557 -8.46 -16.20 23.17
CA PHE A 557 -8.52 -16.63 24.57
C PHE A 557 -8.04 -18.08 24.73
N LEU A 558 -8.57 -19.01 23.92
CA LEU A 558 -8.15 -20.42 23.97
C LEU A 558 -6.66 -20.58 23.67
N VAL A 559 -6.16 -19.88 22.66
CA VAL A 559 -4.73 -19.91 22.30
C VAL A 559 -3.86 -19.39 23.42
N ALA A 560 -4.24 -18.26 24.04
CA ALA A 560 -3.50 -17.70 25.16
C ALA A 560 -3.48 -18.65 26.37
N VAL A 561 -4.64 -19.19 26.78
CA VAL A 561 -4.75 -20.11 27.92
C VAL A 561 -3.91 -21.36 27.71
N VAL A 562 -3.98 -21.99 26.53
CA VAL A 562 -3.18 -23.20 26.26
C VAL A 562 -1.69 -22.87 26.18
N THR A 563 -1.31 -21.76 25.56
CA THR A 563 0.11 -21.38 25.43
C THR A 563 0.72 -21.01 26.77
N PHE A 564 0.08 -20.15 27.55
CA PHE A 564 0.58 -19.74 28.86
C PHE A 564 0.52 -20.89 29.87
N GLY A 565 -0.52 -21.73 29.82
CA GLY A 565 -0.58 -22.95 30.61
C GLY A 565 0.59 -23.89 30.30
N THR A 566 0.84 -24.20 29.03
CA THR A 566 1.98 -25.05 28.63
C THR A 566 3.33 -24.41 28.98
N TYR A 567 3.48 -23.08 28.87
CA TYR A 567 4.70 -22.38 29.25
C TYR A 567 5.05 -22.59 30.73
N VAL A 568 4.07 -22.44 31.62
CA VAL A 568 4.24 -22.63 33.06
C VAL A 568 4.40 -24.12 33.44
N PHE A 569 3.70 -25.04 32.76
CA PHE A 569 3.78 -26.47 33.06
C PHE A 569 5.05 -27.16 32.55
N ILE A 570 5.70 -26.66 31.49
CA ILE A 570 6.91 -27.29 30.93
C ILE A 570 8.11 -27.14 31.87
N ASP A 571 8.30 -25.96 32.45
CA ASP A 571 9.37 -25.70 33.41
C ASP A 571 8.89 -24.72 34.49
N PRO A 572 8.33 -25.25 35.60
CA PRO A 572 7.79 -24.42 36.67
C PRO A 572 8.83 -23.54 37.38
N GLU A 573 10.12 -23.88 37.29
CA GLU A 573 11.18 -23.18 38.04
C GLU A 573 11.77 -22.01 37.24
N ASN A 574 11.95 -22.16 35.91
CA ASN A 574 12.57 -21.13 35.07
C ASN A 574 11.56 -20.29 34.26
N ASN A 575 10.38 -20.82 33.93
CA ASN A 575 9.43 -20.13 33.06
C ASN A 575 8.45 -19.25 33.84
N VAL A 576 8.92 -18.10 34.32
CA VAL A 576 8.07 -17.10 34.98
C VAL A 576 7.31 -16.28 33.94
N LEU A 577 6.00 -16.14 34.13
CA LEU A 577 5.11 -15.38 33.25
C LEU A 577 5.16 -13.89 33.61
N THR A 578 6.06 -13.13 32.98
CA THR A 578 6.18 -11.69 33.19
C THR A 578 5.11 -10.91 32.40
N PRO A 579 4.74 -9.68 32.83
CA PRO A 579 3.88 -8.78 32.06
C PRO A 579 4.40 -8.59 30.62
N GLN A 580 5.71 -8.42 30.47
CA GLN A 580 6.38 -8.30 29.18
C GLN A 580 6.07 -9.48 28.26
N ILE A 581 6.29 -10.72 28.72
CA ILE A 581 6.04 -11.93 27.92
C ILE A 581 4.55 -12.05 27.57
N THR A 582 3.67 -11.77 28.54
CA THR A 582 2.22 -11.94 28.40
C THR A 582 1.62 -10.99 27.38
N PHE A 583 1.86 -9.68 27.52
CA PHE A 583 1.23 -8.67 26.65
C PHE A 583 1.81 -8.68 25.24
N VAL A 584 3.12 -8.92 25.10
CA VAL A 584 3.76 -9.03 23.78
C VAL A 584 3.27 -10.27 23.03
N ALA A 585 3.13 -11.41 23.72
CA ALA A 585 2.54 -12.62 23.13
C ALA A 585 1.10 -12.40 22.66
N LEU A 586 0.26 -11.75 23.49
CA LEU A 586 -1.12 -11.44 23.13
C LEU A 586 -1.21 -10.53 21.90
N ALA A 587 -0.33 -9.53 21.79
CA ALA A 587 -0.24 -8.68 20.61
C ALA A 587 0.12 -9.48 19.34
N LEU A 588 1.11 -10.38 19.43
CA LEU A 588 1.53 -11.24 18.32
C LEU A 588 0.44 -12.25 17.91
N PHE A 589 -0.30 -12.82 18.87
CA PHE A 589 -1.45 -13.69 18.56
C PHE A 589 -2.59 -12.94 17.86
N ASN A 590 -2.86 -11.70 18.25
CA ASN A 590 -3.86 -10.86 17.57
C ASN A 590 -3.47 -10.55 16.12
N ILE A 591 -2.18 -10.32 15.84
CA ILE A 591 -1.65 -10.17 14.48
C ILE A 591 -1.87 -11.45 13.67
N LEU A 592 -1.55 -12.62 14.25
CA LEU A 592 -1.66 -13.93 13.59
C LEU A 592 -3.11 -14.30 13.20
N ARG A 593 -4.11 -13.79 13.92
CA ARG A 593 -5.54 -14.10 13.70
C ARG A 593 -6.04 -13.67 12.31
N PHE A 594 -5.67 -12.48 11.86
CA PHE A 594 -6.23 -11.90 10.63
C PHE A 594 -5.86 -12.71 9.37
N PRO A 595 -4.58 -13.08 9.14
CA PRO A 595 -4.18 -13.96 8.04
C PRO A 595 -4.94 -15.29 8.02
N LEU A 596 -5.06 -15.93 9.19
CA LEU A 596 -5.74 -17.23 9.33
C LEU A 596 -7.23 -17.12 9.00
N ALA A 597 -7.88 -16.02 9.36
CA ALA A 597 -9.29 -15.79 9.07
C ALA A 597 -9.57 -15.55 7.58
N ILE A 598 -8.71 -14.78 6.92
CA ILE A 598 -8.97 -14.33 5.56
C ILE A 598 -8.51 -15.32 4.50
N ILE A 599 -7.58 -16.24 4.81
CA ILE A 599 -7.02 -17.18 3.81
C ILE A 599 -8.11 -18.00 3.11
N ALA A 600 -9.11 -18.49 3.85
CA ALA A 600 -10.22 -19.27 3.31
C ALA A 600 -11.11 -18.43 2.35
N MET A 601 -11.36 -17.17 2.71
CA MET A 601 -12.11 -16.24 1.87
C MET A 601 -11.38 -15.98 0.55
N ILE A 602 -10.07 -15.75 0.61
CA ILE A 602 -9.25 -15.45 -0.57
C ILE A 602 -9.11 -16.65 -1.48
N ILE A 603 -8.90 -17.87 -0.94
CA ILE A 603 -8.87 -19.10 -1.74
C ILE A 603 -10.20 -19.27 -2.48
N SER A 604 -11.33 -19.07 -1.81
CA SER A 604 -12.66 -19.14 -2.44
C SER A 604 -12.81 -18.11 -3.56
N GLN A 605 -12.40 -16.86 -3.34
CA GLN A 605 -12.43 -15.81 -4.37
C GLN A 605 -11.53 -16.14 -5.55
N ALA A 606 -10.33 -16.68 -5.31
CA ALA A 606 -9.40 -17.05 -6.37
C ALA A 606 -9.93 -18.22 -7.21
N VAL A 607 -10.55 -19.23 -6.59
CA VAL A 607 -11.21 -20.33 -7.33
C VAL A 607 -12.33 -19.79 -8.22
N GLN A 608 -13.17 -18.89 -7.69
CA GLN A 608 -14.24 -18.27 -8.48
C GLN A 608 -13.69 -17.45 -9.65
N SER A 609 -12.69 -16.60 -9.39
CA SER A 609 -12.02 -15.81 -10.41
C SER A 609 -11.31 -16.67 -11.45
N GLN A 610 -10.81 -17.85 -11.09
CA GLN A 610 -10.24 -18.79 -12.05
C GLN A 610 -11.30 -19.36 -13.00
N VAL A 611 -12.50 -19.66 -12.52
CA VAL A 611 -13.63 -20.06 -13.37
C VAL A 611 -14.03 -18.92 -14.30
N SER A 612 -14.14 -17.69 -13.78
CA SER A 612 -14.42 -16.49 -14.58
C SER A 612 -13.35 -16.23 -15.65
N ASN A 613 -12.08 -16.39 -15.30
CA ASN A 613 -10.95 -16.28 -16.22
C ASN A 613 -11.05 -17.32 -17.35
N ASN A 614 -11.41 -18.57 -17.06
CA ASN A 614 -11.59 -19.59 -18.09
C ASN A 614 -12.71 -19.26 -19.07
N ARG A 615 -13.86 -18.76 -18.59
CA ARG A 615 -14.96 -18.30 -19.46
C ARG A 615 -14.55 -17.13 -20.35
N LEU A 616 -13.86 -16.16 -19.76
CA LEU A 616 -13.38 -14.97 -20.47
C LEU A 616 -12.36 -15.34 -21.56
N LYS A 617 -11.44 -16.26 -21.27
CA LYS A 617 -10.49 -16.79 -22.25
C LYS A 617 -11.20 -17.48 -23.41
N ALA A 618 -12.14 -18.37 -23.10
CA ALA A 618 -12.92 -19.08 -24.11
C ALA A 618 -13.66 -18.10 -25.04
N PHE A 619 -14.32 -17.08 -24.48
CA PHE A 619 -15.02 -16.04 -25.26
C PHE A 619 -14.08 -15.21 -26.14
N LEU A 620 -12.94 -14.77 -25.62
CA LEU A 620 -11.98 -13.98 -26.40
C LEU A 620 -11.33 -14.81 -27.52
N ALA A 621 -11.26 -16.13 -27.38
CA ALA A 621 -10.72 -17.09 -28.35
C ALA A 621 -11.71 -17.55 -29.42
N GLU A 622 -12.94 -17.02 -29.46
CA GLU A 622 -13.92 -17.33 -30.51
C GLU A 622 -13.58 -16.65 -31.85
N ASP A 623 -14.11 -17.16 -32.97
CA ASP A 623 -13.76 -16.64 -34.30
C ASP A 623 -14.35 -15.24 -34.54
N LYS A 624 -13.56 -14.37 -35.18
CA LYS A 624 -14.00 -13.04 -35.59
C LYS A 624 -14.50 -13.06 -37.04
N ILE A 625 -15.35 -12.10 -37.39
CA ILE A 625 -15.69 -11.81 -38.79
C ILE A 625 -14.41 -11.31 -39.47
N GLU A 626 -14.06 -11.89 -40.62
CA GLU A 626 -12.97 -11.37 -41.45
C GLU A 626 -13.40 -10.00 -42.02
N PRO A 627 -12.58 -8.95 -41.89
CA PRO A 627 -12.86 -7.70 -42.57
C PRO A 627 -12.93 -7.98 -44.07
N LEU A 628 -14.03 -7.57 -44.71
CA LEU A 628 -14.18 -7.65 -46.16
C LEU A 628 -12.94 -6.98 -46.80
N PRO A 629 -12.26 -7.63 -47.77
CA PRO A 629 -11.20 -6.97 -48.49
C PRO A 629 -11.76 -5.68 -49.09
N LEU A 630 -11.05 -4.56 -48.87
CA LEU A 630 -11.36 -3.30 -49.55
C LEU A 630 -11.38 -3.60 -51.06
N PRO A 631 -12.42 -3.18 -51.81
CA PRO A 631 -12.44 -3.38 -53.25
C PRO A 631 -11.17 -2.77 -53.83
N GLU A 632 -10.47 -3.55 -54.65
CA GLU A 632 -9.25 -3.15 -55.34
C GLU A 632 -9.50 -1.83 -56.08
N GLY A 633 -8.92 -0.72 -55.61
CA GLY A 633 -9.07 0.59 -56.24
C GLY A 633 -9.02 1.80 -55.31
N VAL A 634 -9.20 1.63 -54.00
CA VAL A 634 -9.12 2.75 -53.05
C VAL A 634 -7.74 2.74 -52.37
N LYS A 635 -6.78 3.45 -52.98
CA LYS A 635 -5.49 3.78 -52.33
C LYS A 635 -5.74 4.83 -51.23
N SER A 636 -5.19 4.55 -50.05
CA SER A 636 -5.14 5.46 -48.89
C SER A 636 -4.30 6.71 -49.15
#